data_AF-M2TLP9-F1
#
_entry.id   AF-M2TLP9-F1
#
_cell.length_a   1.000
_cell.length_b   1.000
_cell.length_c   1.000
_cell.angle_alpha   90.00
_cell.angle_beta   90.00
_cell.angle_gamma   90.00
#
_symmetry.space_group_name_H-M   'P 1'
#
loop_
_entity.id
_entity.type
_entity.pdbx_description
1 polymer ?
#
loop_
_entity_poly.entity_id
_entity_poly.type
_entity_poly.pdbx_seq_one_letter_code
_entity_poly.pdbx_strand_id
1 'polypeptide(L)'
;MRSLILAALLLGTAACSEQAAAPPEPSAEETIAKAEQQAERREEAVQNSEGLSDAQEFIDEIAVDGTVEIGMAKIAAEQASRDEVKAFAEQAITFNQSLLQDLSAAAGAAGALQVNTVLSDQDERNFAQLRGARSIDDMYLERTRERYEDMAEDLSEYAAEGEVAALKEWAAKAVPMLQDHRDELAAL
;
A
#
# COMPACT_ATOMS: atom_id res chain seq x y z
N MET A 1 14.63 95.73 -31.45
CA MET A 1 16.02 95.31 -31.72
C MET A 1 16.29 94.09 -30.84
N ARG A 2 16.45 92.89 -31.43
CA ARG A 2 17.72 92.10 -31.48
C ARG A 2 18.36 91.93 -30.09
N SER A 3 18.69 90.76 -29.55
CA SER A 3 18.73 89.35 -29.98
C SER A 3 19.02 88.46 -28.75
N LEU A 4 18.59 87.18 -28.80
CA LEU A 4 19.21 85.89 -28.39
C LEU A 4 20.20 85.87 -27.19
N ILE A 5 20.21 84.89 -26.26
CA ILE A 5 20.55 83.45 -26.43
C ILE A 5 20.10 82.63 -25.19
N LEU A 6 19.42 81.50 -25.45
CA LEU A 6 19.51 80.13 -24.88
C LEU A 6 20.26 79.87 -23.54
N ALA A 7 19.62 79.16 -22.59
CA ALA A 7 20.07 77.84 -22.09
C ALA A 7 19.28 77.32 -20.86
N ALA A 8 18.73 76.11 -21.04
CA ALA A 8 18.52 75.02 -20.09
C ALA A 8 17.72 75.24 -18.79
N LEU A 9 16.43 74.88 -18.87
CA LEU A 9 15.64 74.26 -17.80
C LEU A 9 16.35 73.02 -17.24
N LEU A 10 16.32 72.85 -15.91
CA LEU A 10 15.97 71.58 -15.25
C LEU A 10 15.33 71.91 -13.89
N LEU A 11 14.01 71.75 -13.79
CA LEU A 11 13.26 71.78 -12.54
C LEU A 11 13.47 70.47 -11.79
N GLY A 12 13.66 70.57 -10.48
CA GLY A 12 13.75 69.42 -9.59
C GLY A 12 12.43 68.66 -9.46
N THR A 13 12.55 67.35 -9.31
CA THR A 13 11.56 66.54 -8.60
C THR A 13 12.30 65.83 -7.48
N ALA A 14 11.87 66.07 -6.25
CA ALA A 14 12.31 65.32 -5.08
C ALA A 14 11.82 63.87 -5.24
N ALA A 15 12.76 62.94 -5.32
CA ALA A 15 12.46 61.52 -5.27
C ALA A 15 11.98 61.17 -3.86
N CYS A 16 10.69 60.85 -3.70
CA CYS A 16 10.27 60.03 -2.57
C CYS A 16 10.77 58.61 -2.83
N SER A 17 11.97 58.29 -2.35
CA SER A 17 12.34 56.90 -2.13
C SER A 17 11.59 56.45 -0.88
N GLU A 18 10.48 55.74 -1.06
CA GLU A 18 9.98 54.86 -0.01
C GLU A 18 11.04 53.77 0.17
N GLN A 19 12.00 54.02 1.05
CA GLN A 19 12.87 52.99 1.59
C GLN A 19 11.93 52.04 2.33
N ALA A 20 11.45 51.00 1.64
CA ALA A 20 10.90 49.85 2.31
C ALA A 20 11.98 49.41 3.31
N ALA A 21 11.71 49.62 4.60
CA ALA A 21 12.55 49.07 5.64
C ALA A 21 12.69 47.58 5.34
N ALA A 22 13.93 47.08 5.30
CA ALA A 22 14.14 45.65 5.23
C ALA A 22 13.32 45.02 6.37
N PRO A 23 12.60 43.92 6.13
CA PRO A 23 11.89 43.23 7.20
C PRO A 23 12.88 42.99 8.34
N PRO A 24 12.47 43.19 9.61
CA PRO A 24 13.36 42.97 10.75
C PRO A 24 13.94 41.55 10.64
N GLU A 25 15.25 41.41 10.85
CA GLU A 25 15.86 40.08 10.91
C GLU A 25 15.17 39.28 12.02
N PRO A 26 14.81 38.01 11.76
CA PRO A 26 14.14 37.18 12.76
C PRO A 26 15.01 37.08 14.01
N SER A 27 14.38 37.14 15.18
CA SER A 27 15.11 36.95 16.43
C SER A 27 15.72 35.53 16.48
N ALA A 28 16.73 35.35 17.32
CA ALA A 28 17.28 34.01 17.56
C ALA A 28 16.20 33.02 18.03
N GLU A 29 15.22 33.50 18.80
CA GLU A 29 14.08 32.73 19.29
C GLU A 29 13.13 32.32 18.15
N GLU A 30 12.85 33.23 17.20
CA GLU A 30 12.03 32.92 16.01
C GLU A 30 12.74 31.94 15.07
N THR A 31 14.07 32.03 15.00
CA THR A 31 14.89 31.10 14.19
C THR A 31 14.90 29.69 14.78
N ILE A 32 15.01 29.56 16.11
CA ILE A 32 14.94 28.27 16.81
C ILE A 32 13.55 27.66 16.66
N ALA A 33 12.48 28.41 16.90
CA ALA A 33 11.11 27.92 16.78
C ALA A 33 10.78 27.44 15.35
N LYS A 34 11.27 28.14 14.31
CA LYS A 34 11.12 27.69 12.91
C LYS A 34 11.91 26.41 12.62
N ALA A 35 13.09 26.25 13.23
CA ALA A 35 13.91 25.05 13.07
C ALA A 35 13.26 23.83 13.74
N GLU A 36 12.70 23.98 14.94
CA GLU A 36 11.95 22.94 15.65
C GLU A 36 10.72 22.50 14.85
N GLN A 37 9.90 23.46 14.40
CA GLN A 37 8.73 23.16 13.57
C GLN A 37 9.09 22.50 12.22
N GLN A 38 10.27 22.82 11.67
CA GLN A 38 10.76 22.15 10.46
C GLN A 38 11.25 20.72 10.75
N ALA A 39 11.83 20.47 11.94
CA ALA A 39 12.20 19.14 12.37
C ALA A 39 10.96 18.25 12.55
N GLU A 40 9.94 18.73 13.25
CA GLU A 40 8.67 18.01 13.44
C GLU A 40 8.01 17.64 12.10
N ARG A 41 7.88 18.59 11.17
CA ARG A 41 7.34 18.31 9.83
C ARG A 41 8.16 17.28 9.04
N ARG A 42 9.48 17.20 9.27
CA ARG A 42 10.32 16.20 8.62
C ARG A 42 10.12 14.83 9.26
N GLU A 43 9.99 14.76 10.58
CA GLU A 43 9.67 13.52 11.30
C GLU A 43 8.31 12.96 10.86
N GLU A 44 7.27 13.81 10.82
CA GLU A 44 5.94 13.43 10.30
C GLU A 44 6.00 12.93 8.85
N ALA A 45 6.80 13.59 8.00
CA ALA A 45 6.96 13.17 6.61
C ALA A 45 7.70 11.84 6.46
N VAL A 46 8.67 11.55 7.34
CA VAL A 46 9.36 10.26 7.38
C VAL A 46 8.41 9.17 7.85
N GLN A 47 7.70 9.38 8.96
CA GLN A 47 6.70 8.43 9.47
C GLN A 47 5.64 8.10 8.42
N ASN A 48 5.05 9.12 7.79
CA ASN A 48 4.08 8.91 6.73
C ASN A 48 4.67 8.18 5.50
N SER A 49 5.97 8.33 5.24
CA SER A 49 6.65 7.58 4.16
C SER A 49 6.87 6.11 4.55
N GLU A 50 7.21 5.84 5.81
CA GLU A 50 7.36 4.48 6.35
C GLU A 50 6.01 3.75 6.34
N GLY A 51 4.95 4.37 6.87
CA GLY A 51 3.61 3.78 6.85
C GLY A 51 3.05 3.50 5.44
N LEU A 52 3.44 4.29 4.43
CA LEU A 52 3.10 4.00 3.03
C LEU A 52 3.93 2.85 2.44
N SER A 53 5.18 2.68 2.87
CA SER A 53 6.01 1.53 2.49
C SER A 53 5.43 0.24 3.08
N ASP A 54 5.14 0.24 4.37
CA ASP A 54 4.56 -0.91 5.08
C ASP A 54 3.19 -1.28 4.48
N ALA A 55 2.38 -0.28 4.12
CA ALA A 55 1.12 -0.51 3.41
C ALA A 55 1.31 -1.15 2.03
N GLN A 56 2.36 -0.77 1.30
CA GLN A 56 2.65 -1.33 -0.01
C GLN A 56 3.14 -2.77 0.10
N GLU A 57 4.02 -3.06 1.07
CA GLU A 57 4.49 -4.42 1.35
C GLU A 57 3.33 -5.34 1.74
N PHE A 58 2.45 -4.89 2.64
CA PHE A 58 1.26 -5.61 3.04
C PHE A 58 0.32 -5.92 1.85
N ILE A 59 0.05 -4.94 0.98
CA ILE A 59 -0.78 -5.18 -0.20
C ILE A 59 -0.13 -6.23 -1.11
N ASP A 60 1.17 -6.12 -1.34
CA ASP A 60 1.89 -7.01 -2.25
C ASP A 60 1.88 -8.45 -1.73
N GLU A 61 2.07 -8.67 -0.43
CA GLU A 61 2.05 -10.01 0.18
C GLU A 61 0.66 -10.66 0.03
N ILE A 62 -0.40 -9.98 0.49
CA ILE A 62 -1.77 -10.53 0.37
C ILE A 62 -2.17 -10.75 -1.10
N ALA A 63 -1.72 -9.86 -1.99
CA ALA A 63 -2.02 -9.96 -3.41
C ALA A 63 -1.33 -11.15 -4.07
N VAL A 64 -0.07 -11.42 -3.71
CA VAL A 64 0.68 -12.59 -4.15
C VAL A 64 0.03 -13.86 -3.60
N ASP A 65 -0.25 -13.92 -2.30
CA ASP A 65 -0.87 -15.09 -1.65
C ASP A 65 -2.20 -15.46 -2.28
N GLY A 66 -3.12 -14.51 -2.40
CA GLY A 66 -4.42 -14.74 -3.03
C GLY A 66 -4.28 -15.19 -4.49
N THR A 67 -3.29 -14.68 -5.22
CA THR A 67 -3.03 -15.07 -6.61
C THR A 67 -2.48 -16.49 -6.71
N VAL A 68 -1.56 -16.86 -5.81
CA VAL A 68 -0.99 -18.20 -5.75
C VAL A 68 -2.07 -19.22 -5.38
N GLU A 69 -2.90 -18.91 -4.39
CA GLU A 69 -4.02 -19.76 -3.97
C GLU A 69 -5.01 -19.99 -5.11
N ILE A 70 -5.38 -18.96 -5.88
CA ILE A 70 -6.20 -19.13 -7.09
C ILE A 70 -5.52 -20.08 -8.08
N GLY A 71 -4.20 -19.97 -8.27
CA GLY A 71 -3.43 -20.83 -9.15
C GLY A 71 -3.41 -22.30 -8.69
N MET A 72 -3.16 -22.54 -7.41
CA MET A 72 -3.17 -23.89 -6.83
C MET A 72 -4.57 -24.50 -6.85
N ALA A 73 -5.58 -23.72 -6.47
CA ALA A 73 -6.97 -24.15 -6.43
C ALA A 73 -7.49 -24.52 -7.82
N LYS A 74 -7.11 -23.78 -8.88
CA LYS A 74 -7.43 -24.19 -10.26
C LYS A 74 -6.86 -25.56 -10.63
N ILE A 75 -5.62 -25.84 -10.24
CA ILE A 75 -5.01 -27.16 -10.45
C ILE A 75 -5.77 -28.23 -9.65
N ALA A 76 -6.11 -27.94 -8.39
CA ALA A 76 -6.84 -28.84 -7.51
C ALA A 76 -8.24 -29.17 -8.03
N ALA A 77 -9.01 -28.17 -8.48
CA ALA A 77 -10.33 -28.37 -9.06
C ALA A 77 -10.29 -29.33 -10.27
N GLU A 78 -9.22 -29.28 -11.08
CA GLU A 78 -9.03 -30.15 -12.24
C GLU A 78 -8.50 -31.55 -11.89
N GLN A 79 -7.56 -31.65 -10.94
CA GLN A 79 -6.71 -32.84 -10.77
C GLN A 79 -6.90 -33.58 -9.44
N ALA A 80 -7.58 -33.00 -8.46
CA ALA A 80 -7.84 -33.65 -7.18
C ALA A 80 -8.61 -34.97 -7.39
N SER A 81 -8.41 -35.94 -6.50
CA SER A 81 -9.11 -37.22 -6.56
C SER A 81 -10.30 -37.28 -5.62
N ARG A 82 -10.28 -36.47 -4.56
CA ARG A 82 -11.33 -36.34 -3.56
C ARG A 82 -12.34 -35.26 -3.98
N ASP A 83 -13.62 -35.61 -3.98
CA ASP A 83 -14.69 -34.68 -4.40
C ASP A 83 -14.78 -33.48 -3.45
N GLU A 84 -14.55 -33.69 -2.15
CA GLU A 84 -14.51 -32.64 -1.15
C GLU A 84 -13.34 -31.65 -1.36
N VAL A 85 -12.21 -32.12 -1.89
CA VAL A 85 -11.06 -31.26 -2.20
C VAL A 85 -11.32 -30.42 -3.44
N LYS A 86 -12.00 -30.97 -4.46
CA LYS A 86 -12.43 -30.19 -5.62
C LYS A 86 -13.43 -29.10 -5.23
N ALA A 87 -14.42 -29.46 -4.41
CA ALA A 87 -15.43 -28.51 -3.95
C ALA A 87 -14.78 -27.36 -3.16
N PHE A 88 -13.84 -27.68 -2.27
CA PHE A 88 -13.09 -26.66 -1.55
C PHE A 88 -12.22 -25.80 -2.49
N ALA A 89 -11.57 -26.41 -3.48
CA ALA A 89 -10.78 -25.65 -4.45
C ALA A 89 -11.63 -24.64 -5.25
N GLU A 90 -12.85 -25.01 -5.64
CA GLU A 90 -13.79 -24.07 -6.30
C GLU A 90 -14.19 -22.91 -5.37
N GLN A 91 -14.40 -23.21 -4.08
CA GLN A 91 -14.66 -22.18 -3.05
C GLN A 91 -13.45 -21.27 -2.86
N ALA A 92 -12.24 -21.83 -2.77
CA ALA A 92 -10.99 -21.08 -2.62
C ALA A 92 -10.74 -20.13 -3.78
N ILE A 93 -11.06 -20.51 -5.03
CA ILE A 93 -11.00 -19.60 -6.18
C ILE A 93 -11.92 -18.39 -5.96
N THR A 94 -13.17 -18.64 -5.55
CA THR A 94 -14.18 -17.60 -5.36
C THR A 94 -13.81 -16.67 -4.19
N PHE A 95 -13.39 -17.25 -3.06
CA PHE A 95 -12.96 -16.53 -1.88
C PHE A 95 -11.80 -15.58 -2.20
N ASN A 96 -10.71 -16.11 -2.77
CA ASN A 96 -9.52 -15.30 -3.06
C ASN A 96 -9.79 -14.24 -4.14
N GLN A 97 -10.65 -14.51 -5.13
CA GLN A 97 -11.08 -13.47 -6.08
C GLN A 97 -11.81 -12.31 -5.41
N SER A 98 -12.72 -12.61 -4.48
CA SER A 98 -13.43 -11.57 -3.71
C SER A 98 -12.46 -10.80 -2.82
N LEU A 99 -11.56 -11.50 -2.13
CA LEU A 99 -10.56 -10.90 -1.24
C LEU A 99 -9.67 -9.90 -2.01
N LEU A 100 -9.15 -10.30 -3.18
CA LEU A 100 -8.30 -9.44 -4.03
C LEU A 100 -9.07 -8.26 -4.62
N GLN A 101 -10.35 -8.44 -4.96
CA GLN A 101 -11.20 -7.35 -5.43
C GLN A 101 -11.39 -6.29 -4.33
N ASP A 102 -11.65 -6.72 -3.10
CA ASP A 102 -11.84 -5.84 -1.95
C ASP A 102 -10.52 -5.15 -1.56
N LEU A 103 -9.39 -5.87 -1.61
CA LEU A 103 -8.05 -5.31 -1.42
C LEU A 103 -7.77 -4.18 -2.42
N SER A 104 -8.05 -4.43 -3.71
CA SER A 104 -7.85 -3.41 -4.75
C SER A 104 -8.70 -2.16 -4.52
N ALA A 105 -9.94 -2.33 -4.04
CA ALA A 105 -10.80 -1.20 -3.68
C ALA A 105 -10.24 -0.40 -2.48
N ALA A 106 -9.74 -1.10 -1.44
CA ALA A 106 -9.14 -0.47 -0.27
C ALA A 106 -7.83 0.28 -0.63
N ALA A 107 -6.96 -0.34 -1.43
CA ALA A 107 -5.73 0.27 -1.94
C ALA A 107 -6.04 1.50 -2.81
N GLY A 108 -7.05 1.42 -3.68
CA GLY A 108 -7.50 2.53 -4.51
C GLY A 108 -8.02 3.72 -3.71
N ALA A 109 -8.69 3.47 -2.58
CA ALA A 109 -9.14 4.53 -1.66
C ALA A 109 -7.98 5.26 -0.98
N ALA A 110 -6.81 4.61 -0.83
CA ALA A 110 -5.59 5.21 -0.29
C ALA A 110 -4.81 6.06 -1.31
N GLY A 111 -5.11 5.92 -2.61
CA GLY A 111 -4.67 6.83 -3.69
C GLY A 111 -3.21 6.72 -4.14
N ALA A 112 -2.32 6.09 -3.37
CA ALA A 112 -0.88 5.98 -3.67
C ALA A 112 -0.36 4.53 -3.77
N LEU A 113 -1.23 3.53 -3.59
CA LEU A 113 -0.83 2.14 -3.48
C LEU A 113 -1.20 1.34 -4.73
N GLN A 114 -0.34 0.38 -5.09
CA GLN A 114 -0.52 -0.49 -6.24
C GLN A 114 -0.64 -1.93 -5.78
N VAL A 115 -1.37 -2.75 -6.54
CA VAL A 115 -1.45 -4.19 -6.29
C VAL A 115 -0.46 -4.88 -7.21
N ASN A 116 0.58 -5.48 -6.63
CA ASN A 116 1.53 -6.31 -7.37
C ASN A 116 1.25 -7.81 -7.14
N THR A 117 1.37 -8.62 -8.19
CA THR A 117 1.10 -10.07 -8.14
C THR A 117 2.24 -10.86 -8.79
N VAL A 118 3.48 -10.39 -8.64
CA VAL A 118 4.65 -11.09 -9.18
C VAL A 118 4.92 -12.33 -8.34
N LEU A 119 4.86 -13.48 -9.00
CA LEU A 119 5.11 -14.76 -8.38
C LEU A 119 6.61 -14.98 -8.15
N SER A 120 6.95 -15.65 -7.05
CA SER A 120 8.31 -16.08 -6.78
C SER A 120 8.67 -17.34 -7.58
N ASP A 121 9.97 -17.61 -7.76
CA ASP A 121 10.42 -18.89 -8.32
C ASP A 121 9.93 -20.09 -7.49
N GLN A 122 9.70 -19.90 -6.18
CA GLN A 122 9.17 -20.95 -5.31
C GLN A 122 7.71 -21.26 -5.63
N ASP A 123 6.90 -20.25 -5.94
CA ASP A 123 5.50 -20.42 -6.36
C ASP A 123 5.42 -21.18 -7.68
N GLU A 124 6.25 -20.81 -8.65
CA GLU A 124 6.32 -21.52 -9.92
C GLU A 124 6.72 -22.99 -9.74
N ARG A 125 7.69 -23.27 -8.86
CA ARG A 125 8.08 -24.65 -8.51
C ARG A 125 6.93 -25.39 -7.84
N ASN A 126 6.21 -24.75 -6.92
CA ASN A 126 5.06 -25.35 -6.24
C ASN A 126 3.96 -25.74 -7.23
N PHE A 127 3.65 -24.87 -8.21
CA PHE A 127 2.73 -25.19 -9.30
C PHE A 127 3.21 -26.35 -10.16
N ALA A 128 4.49 -26.39 -10.52
CA ALA A 128 5.05 -27.49 -11.31
C ALA A 128 4.95 -28.83 -10.57
N GLN A 129 5.20 -28.82 -9.25
CA GLN A 129 5.07 -30.01 -8.40
C GLN A 129 3.62 -30.48 -8.29
N LEU A 130 2.65 -29.56 -8.11
CA LEU A 130 1.21 -29.89 -8.11
C LEU A 130 0.81 -30.55 -9.44
N ARG A 131 1.10 -29.92 -10.57
CA ARG A 131 0.71 -30.47 -11.89
C ARG A 131 1.34 -31.82 -12.21
N GLY A 132 2.54 -32.09 -11.68
CA GLY A 132 3.29 -33.31 -11.94
C GLY A 132 2.98 -34.47 -10.99
N ALA A 133 2.24 -34.23 -9.91
CA ALA A 133 1.96 -35.23 -8.88
C ALA A 133 0.85 -36.20 -9.33
N ARG A 134 0.96 -37.46 -8.90
CA ARG A 134 -0.01 -38.52 -9.21
C ARG A 134 -1.31 -38.37 -8.40
N SER A 135 -1.19 -37.87 -7.18
CA SER A 135 -2.29 -37.49 -6.29
C SER A 135 -1.85 -36.21 -5.60
N ILE A 136 -2.71 -35.20 -5.62
CA ILE A 136 -2.40 -33.85 -5.19
C ILE A 136 -3.16 -33.43 -3.93
N ASP A 137 -4.16 -34.21 -3.50
CA ASP A 137 -5.13 -33.81 -2.49
C ASP A 137 -4.44 -33.32 -1.21
N ASP A 138 -3.62 -34.15 -0.58
CA ASP A 138 -2.94 -33.79 0.67
C ASP A 138 -1.90 -32.67 0.47
N MET A 139 -1.22 -32.65 -0.68
CA MET A 139 -0.21 -31.64 -0.99
C MET A 139 -0.83 -30.26 -1.23
N TYR A 140 -2.00 -30.21 -1.86
CA TYR A 140 -2.77 -28.98 -2.04
C TYR A 140 -3.28 -28.47 -0.69
N LEU A 141 -3.96 -29.33 0.08
CA LEU A 141 -4.52 -28.96 1.37
C LEU A 141 -3.43 -28.45 2.34
N GLU A 142 -2.29 -29.12 2.42
CA GLU A 142 -1.20 -28.70 3.31
C GLU A 142 -0.65 -27.33 2.93
N ARG A 143 -0.39 -27.09 1.64
CA ARG A 143 0.12 -25.79 1.18
C ARG A 143 -0.87 -24.66 1.39
N THR A 144 -2.16 -24.93 1.17
CA THR A 144 -3.20 -23.94 1.45
C THR A 144 -3.36 -23.66 2.94
N ARG A 145 -3.10 -24.64 3.83
CA ARG A 145 -3.06 -24.41 5.28
C ARG A 145 -1.92 -23.48 5.67
N GLU A 146 -0.71 -23.75 5.17
CA GLU A 146 0.48 -22.93 5.43
C GLU A 146 0.21 -21.48 4.98
N ARG A 147 -0.25 -21.28 3.74
CA ARG A 147 -0.54 -19.92 3.23
C ARG A 147 -1.65 -19.20 3.97
N TYR A 148 -2.72 -19.90 4.33
CA TYR A 148 -3.77 -19.25 5.11
C TYR A 148 -3.37 -18.99 6.57
N GLU A 149 -2.34 -19.64 7.09
CA GLU A 149 -1.73 -19.27 8.37
C GLU A 149 -0.94 -17.98 8.23
N ASP A 150 -0.05 -17.89 7.24
CA ASP A 150 0.75 -16.69 6.95
C ASP A 150 -0.16 -15.49 6.65
N MET A 151 -1.13 -15.64 5.74
CA MET A 151 -2.10 -14.59 5.40
C MET A 151 -2.96 -14.16 6.61
N ALA A 152 -3.22 -15.07 7.56
CA ALA A 152 -3.96 -14.71 8.79
C ALA A 152 -3.11 -13.88 9.75
N GLU A 153 -1.81 -14.14 9.82
CA GLU A 153 -0.84 -13.33 10.58
C GLU A 153 -0.78 -11.92 9.99
N ASP A 154 -0.53 -11.80 8.68
CA ASP A 154 -0.41 -10.51 7.99
C ASP A 154 -1.67 -9.65 8.12
N LEU A 155 -2.85 -10.26 7.91
CA LEU A 155 -4.12 -9.55 8.06
C LEU A 155 -4.34 -9.08 9.50
N SER A 156 -3.97 -9.89 10.49
CA SER A 156 -4.17 -9.57 11.90
C SER A 156 -3.21 -8.47 12.36
N GLU A 157 -1.94 -8.54 11.96
CA GLU A 157 -0.93 -7.54 12.23
C GLU A 157 -1.32 -6.20 11.62
N TYR A 158 -1.67 -6.18 10.34
CA TYR A 158 -2.04 -4.93 9.68
C TYR A 158 -3.35 -4.35 10.23
N ALA A 159 -4.32 -5.19 10.60
CA ALA A 159 -5.55 -4.74 11.26
C ALA A 159 -5.28 -4.07 12.62
N ALA A 160 -4.25 -4.52 13.34
CA ALA A 160 -3.88 -3.96 14.64
C ALA A 160 -3.01 -2.70 14.50
N GLU A 161 -1.99 -2.75 13.65
CA GLU A 161 -0.87 -1.81 13.66
C GLU A 161 -0.81 -0.91 12.42
N GLY A 162 -1.43 -1.30 11.32
CA GLY A 162 -1.37 -0.58 10.04
C GLY A 162 -1.78 0.90 10.14
N GLU A 163 -1.09 1.74 9.35
CA GLU A 163 -1.25 3.20 9.37
C GLU A 163 -2.26 3.72 8.34
N VAL A 164 -2.43 3.01 7.22
CA VAL A 164 -3.39 3.40 6.18
C VAL A 164 -4.79 2.96 6.57
N ALA A 165 -5.58 3.91 7.07
CA ALA A 165 -6.91 3.65 7.65
C ALA A 165 -7.82 2.77 6.79
N ALA A 166 -7.89 3.00 5.47
CA ALA A 166 -8.72 2.21 4.56
C ALA A 166 -8.29 0.73 4.50
N LEU A 167 -6.99 0.46 4.49
CA LEU A 167 -6.45 -0.90 4.50
C LEU A 167 -6.60 -1.55 5.87
N LYS A 168 -6.38 -0.80 6.96
CA LYS A 168 -6.59 -1.28 8.33
C LYS A 168 -8.03 -1.75 8.55
N GLU A 169 -9.00 -0.94 8.11
CA GLU A 169 -10.43 -1.29 8.19
C GLU A 169 -10.78 -2.49 7.32
N TRP A 170 -10.16 -2.63 6.16
CA TRP A 170 -10.35 -3.78 5.28
C TRP A 170 -9.76 -5.06 5.89
N ALA A 171 -8.51 -5.00 6.37
CA ALA A 171 -7.83 -6.11 7.02
C ALA A 171 -8.63 -6.64 8.21
N ALA A 172 -9.15 -5.74 9.06
CA ALA A 172 -10.00 -6.11 10.20
C ALA A 172 -11.29 -6.85 9.80
N LYS A 173 -11.83 -6.60 8.59
CA LYS A 173 -12.99 -7.32 8.05
C LYS A 173 -12.60 -8.63 7.38
N ALA A 174 -11.41 -8.70 6.78
CA ALA A 174 -10.89 -9.89 6.13
C ALA A 174 -10.51 -10.99 7.13
N VAL A 175 -10.01 -10.62 8.33
CA VAL A 175 -9.64 -11.60 9.39
C VAL A 175 -10.75 -12.63 9.68
N PRO A 176 -11.99 -12.26 10.04
CA PRO A 176 -13.04 -13.25 10.28
C PRO A 176 -13.46 -14.02 9.02
N MET A 177 -13.38 -13.41 7.84
CA MET A 177 -13.71 -14.10 6.58
C MET A 177 -12.68 -15.21 6.26
N LEU A 178 -11.40 -14.92 6.46
CA LEU A 178 -10.33 -15.92 6.30
C LEU A 178 -10.45 -17.01 7.37
N GLN A 179 -10.79 -16.66 8.61
CA GLN A 179 -10.98 -17.65 9.66
C GLN A 179 -12.10 -18.64 9.31
N ASP A 180 -13.25 -18.17 8.84
CA ASP A 180 -14.35 -19.04 8.40
C ASP A 180 -13.89 -19.98 7.28
N HIS A 181 -13.13 -19.48 6.31
CA HIS A 181 -12.62 -20.31 5.20
C HIS A 181 -11.52 -21.31 5.64
N ARG A 182 -10.71 -20.96 6.64
CA ARG A 182 -9.75 -21.87 7.28
C ARG A 182 -10.45 -22.99 8.05
N ASP A 183 -11.59 -22.70 8.67
CA ASP A 183 -12.39 -23.71 9.35
C ASP A 183 -13.00 -24.72 8.35
N GLU A 184 -13.42 -24.26 7.17
CA GLU A 184 -13.82 -25.12 6.05
C GLU A 184 -12.67 -26.03 5.59
N LEU A 185 -11.46 -25.48 5.46
CA LEU A 185 -10.25 -26.22 5.11
C LEU A 185 -9.88 -27.27 6.18
N ALA A 186 -9.99 -26.92 7.46
CA ALA A 186 -9.67 -27.80 8.57
C ALA A 186 -10.59 -29.02 8.68
N ALA A 187 -11.75 -28.98 8.02
CA ALA A 187 -12.69 -30.10 7.96
C ALA A 187 -12.31 -31.17 6.90
N LEU A 188 -11.23 -30.97 6.14
CA LEU A 188 -10.75 -31.82 5.04
C LEU A 188 -9.44 -32.54 5.36
#